data_AF-A0AAE2YI27-F1
#
_entry.id   AF-A0AAE2YI27-F1
#
_cell.length_a   1.000
_cell.length_b   1.000
_cell.length_c   1.000
_cell.angle_alpha   90.00
_cell.angle_beta   90.00
_cell.angle_gamma   90.00
#
_symmetry.space_group_name_H-M   'P 1'
#
loop_
_entity.id
_entity.type
_entity.pdbx_description
1 polymer ?
#
loop_
_entity_poly.entity_id
_entity_poly.type
_entity_poly.pdbx_seq_one_letter_code
_entity_poly.pdbx_strand_id
1 'polypeptide(L)'
;MCEFNVKVKEHDGEKEVANDIVYVKLDGEGVTLKDITSKPTKVESAIVSYVNVTSEELHLVKHPLIGAFLKLLSELSSSSNLEDAQASWKAFVKEGERLLSATKHHS
;
A
#
# COMPACT_ATOMS: atom_id res chain seq x y z
N MET A 1 22.64 -13.49 -3.45
CA MET A 1 21.55 -12.57 -3.85
C MET A 1 20.57 -12.61 -2.70
N CYS A 2 20.21 -11.48 -2.11
CA CYS A 2 19.28 -11.48 -0.97
C CYS A 2 17.87 -11.44 -1.53
N GLU A 3 17.07 -12.42 -1.14
CA GLU A 3 15.69 -12.63 -1.59
C GLU A 3 14.78 -12.55 -0.37
N PHE A 4 13.53 -12.13 -0.56
CA PHE A 4 12.58 -11.95 0.54
C PHE A 4 11.30 -12.77 0.32
N ASN A 5 10.85 -13.41 1.39
CA ASN A 5 9.47 -13.85 1.55
C ASN A 5 8.62 -12.65 1.97
N VAL A 6 7.56 -12.37 1.21
CA VAL A 6 6.70 -11.20 1.42
C VAL A 6 5.40 -11.61 2.08
N LYS A 7 5.14 -11.03 3.24
CA LYS A 7 3.89 -11.16 3.98
C LYS A 7 3.10 -9.86 3.97
N VAL A 8 1.78 -9.96 3.97
CA VAL A 8 0.87 -8.83 4.05
C VAL A 8 -0.01 -8.99 5.26
N LYS A 9 0.02 -8.01 6.15
CA LYS A 9 -0.93 -7.84 7.23
C LYS A 9 -2.17 -7.09 6.72
N GLU A 10 -3.31 -7.78 6.75
CA GLU A 10 -4.65 -7.24 6.50
C GLU A 10 -5.48 -7.31 7.80
N HIS A 11 -6.74 -6.89 7.76
CA HIS A 11 -7.65 -6.96 8.91
C HIS A 11 -7.81 -8.39 9.45
N ASP A 12 -7.79 -9.38 8.57
CA ASP A 12 -8.13 -10.77 8.88
C ASP A 12 -6.92 -11.62 9.29
N GLY A 13 -5.73 -10.99 9.37
CA GLY A 13 -4.48 -11.64 9.73
C GLY A 13 -3.34 -11.32 8.76
N GLU A 14 -2.30 -12.15 8.83
CA GLU A 14 -1.12 -12.05 7.97
C GLU A 14 -1.10 -13.21 6.98
N LYS A 15 -0.77 -12.92 5.71
CA LYS A 15 -0.66 -13.92 4.65
C LYS A 15 0.60 -13.71 3.83
N GLU A 16 1.22 -14.81 3.41
CA GLU A 16 2.27 -14.78 2.41
C GLU A 16 1.68 -14.47 1.03
N VAL A 17 2.33 -13.59 0.27
CA VAL A 17 1.84 -13.14 -1.06
C VAL A 17 2.86 -13.28 -2.18
N ALA A 18 4.15 -13.41 -1.85
CA ALA A 18 5.20 -13.62 -2.83
C ALA A 18 6.46 -14.19 -2.17
N ASN A 19 7.26 -14.90 -2.96
CA ASN A 19 8.56 -15.45 -2.58
C ASN A 19 9.62 -14.99 -3.59
N ASP A 20 10.89 -15.22 -3.23
CA ASP A 20 12.05 -14.95 -4.08
C ASP A 20 12.09 -13.49 -4.58
N ILE A 21 11.58 -12.55 -3.76
CA ILE A 21 11.47 -11.14 -4.13
C ILE A 21 12.82 -10.45 -3.96
N VAL A 22 13.31 -9.85 -5.04
CA VAL A 22 14.58 -9.10 -5.08
C VAL A 22 14.38 -7.60 -5.30
N TYR A 23 13.15 -7.19 -5.58
CA TYR A 23 12.81 -5.80 -5.84
C TYR A 23 11.47 -5.43 -5.20
N VAL A 24 11.46 -4.30 -4.51
CA VAL A 24 10.27 -3.69 -3.94
C VAL A 24 10.22 -2.22 -4.35
N LYS A 25 9.07 -1.73 -4.79
CA LYS A 25 8.84 -0.31 -5.06
C LYS A 25 7.43 0.08 -4.67
N LEU A 26 7.30 1.20 -3.98
CA LEU A 26 6.02 1.91 -3.86
C LEU A 26 5.71 2.60 -5.19
N ASP A 27 4.60 2.23 -5.83
CA ASP A 27 4.21 2.73 -7.15
C ASP A 27 2.69 2.95 -7.22
N GLY A 28 2.28 4.18 -7.55
CA GLY A 28 0.89 4.59 -7.51
C GLY A 28 0.28 4.40 -6.12
N GLU A 29 -0.79 3.61 -6.04
CA GLU A 29 -1.56 3.37 -4.82
C GLU A 29 -1.14 2.10 -4.05
N GLY A 30 0.05 1.54 -4.33
CA GLY A 30 0.49 0.30 -3.66
C GLY A 30 1.94 -0.07 -3.91
N VAL A 31 2.27 -1.35 -3.70
CA VAL A 31 3.62 -1.88 -3.83
C VAL A 31 3.73 -2.81 -5.05
N THR A 32 4.75 -2.61 -5.86
CA THR A 32 5.19 -3.54 -6.90
C THR A 32 6.37 -4.36 -6.40
N LEU A 33 6.21 -5.67 -6.44
CA LEU A 33 7.23 -6.67 -6.12
C LEU A 33 7.76 -7.25 -7.44
N LYS A 34 9.05 -7.59 -7.53
CA LYS A 34 9.55 -8.44 -8.61
C LYS A 34 10.41 -9.58 -8.05
N ASP A 35 10.15 -10.77 -8.56
CA ASP A 35 10.94 -11.96 -8.25
C ASP A 35 12.26 -11.99 -9.04
N ILE A 36 13.07 -13.02 -8.81
CA ILE A 36 14.34 -13.27 -9.52
C ILE A 36 14.19 -13.37 -11.04
N THR A 37 12.99 -13.64 -11.56
CA THR A 37 12.69 -13.69 -13.01
C THR A 37 12.20 -12.35 -13.55
N SER A 38 12.20 -11.29 -12.72
CA SER A 38 11.64 -9.97 -13.00
C SER A 38 10.13 -9.95 -13.22
N LYS A 39 9.41 -11.01 -12.85
CA LYS A 39 7.95 -11.06 -12.96
C LYS A 39 7.33 -10.15 -11.89
N PRO A 40 6.45 -9.20 -12.26
CA PRO A 40 5.86 -8.28 -11.31
C PRO A 40 4.64 -8.89 -10.60
N THR A 41 4.53 -8.64 -9.29
CA THR A 41 3.32 -8.84 -8.48
C THR A 41 2.95 -7.52 -7.83
N LYS A 42 1.71 -7.05 -8.01
CA LYS A 42 1.24 -5.80 -7.41
C LYS A 42 0.36 -6.06 -6.20
N VAL A 43 0.64 -5.35 -5.11
CA VAL A 43 -0.14 -5.35 -3.87
C VAL A 43 -0.73 -3.95 -3.69
N GLU A 44 -1.98 -3.79 -4.09
CA GLU A 44 -2.71 -2.51 -3.99
C GLU A 44 -2.96 -2.10 -2.54
N SER A 45 -3.01 -0.79 -2.30
CA SER A 45 -3.33 -0.19 -0.99
C SER A 45 -2.43 -0.68 0.14
N ALA A 46 -1.15 -0.90 -0.17
CA ALA A 46 -0.16 -1.41 0.76
C ALA A 46 1.09 -0.53 0.79
N ILE A 47 1.80 -0.58 1.92
CA ILE A 47 3.14 0.00 2.11
C ILE A 47 4.03 -1.00 2.82
N VAL A 48 5.34 -0.84 2.67
CA VAL A 48 6.32 -1.62 3.45
C VAL A 48 6.27 -1.17 4.91
N SER A 49 6.02 -2.11 5.82
CA SER A 49 6.03 -1.85 7.27
C SER A 49 7.33 -2.27 7.92
N TYR A 50 7.96 -3.34 7.43
CA TYR A 50 9.15 -3.92 8.02
C TYR A 50 9.96 -4.73 7.00
N VAL A 51 11.28 -4.72 7.16
CA VAL A 51 12.22 -5.50 6.36
C VAL A 51 13.27 -6.10 7.30
N ASN A 52 13.50 -7.40 7.19
CA ASN A 52 14.57 -8.11 7.89
C ASN A 52 15.40 -8.91 6.90
N VAL A 53 16.64 -8.45 6.70
CA VAL A 53 17.60 -9.10 5.81
C VAL A 53 18.08 -10.44 6.38
N THR A 54 18.25 -10.54 7.71
CA THR A 54 18.76 -11.75 8.36
C THR A 54 17.79 -12.91 8.27
N SER A 55 16.49 -12.64 8.39
CA SER A 55 15.44 -13.66 8.25
C SER A 55 14.82 -13.70 6.86
N GLU A 56 15.30 -12.88 5.92
CA GLU A 56 14.78 -12.79 4.56
C GLU A 56 13.26 -12.53 4.51
N GLU A 57 12.77 -11.68 5.42
CA GLU A 57 11.35 -11.32 5.50
C GLU A 57 11.09 -9.87 5.12
N LEU A 58 10.06 -9.65 4.31
CA LEU A 58 9.52 -8.33 4.01
C LEU A 58 8.04 -8.31 4.34
N HIS A 59 7.63 -7.36 5.18
CA HIS A 59 6.26 -7.26 5.63
C HIS A 59 5.64 -6.00 5.05
N LEU A 60 4.44 -6.16 4.53
CA LEU A 60 3.57 -5.11 4.06
C LEU A 60 2.41 -4.96 5.02
N VAL A 61 1.95 -3.73 5.22
CA VAL A 61 0.63 -3.46 5.79
C VAL A 61 -0.29 -3.02 4.67
N LYS A 62 -1.50 -3.58 4.63
CA LYS A 62 -2.50 -3.26 3.62
C LYS A 62 -3.79 -2.81 4.25
N HIS A 63 -4.31 -1.69 3.74
CA HIS A 63 -5.57 -1.11 4.19
C HIS A 63 -6.09 -0.16 3.10
N PRO A 64 -7.39 -0.14 2.77
CA PRO A 64 -7.92 0.74 1.72
C PRO A 64 -7.55 2.22 1.89
N LEU A 65 -7.48 2.71 3.13
CA LEU A 65 -7.07 4.08 3.45
C LEU A 65 -5.63 4.39 3.00
N ILE A 66 -4.73 3.40 2.96
CA ILE A 66 -3.36 3.58 2.47
C ILE A 66 -3.39 3.95 0.99
N GLY A 67 -4.15 3.24 0.16
CA GLY A 67 -4.27 3.56 -1.27
C GLY A 67 -4.81 4.97 -1.49
N ALA A 68 -5.88 5.33 -0.78
CA ALA A 68 -6.45 6.67 -0.82
C ALA A 68 -5.44 7.77 -0.38
N PHE A 69 -4.62 7.47 0.63
CA PHE A 69 -3.59 8.40 1.09
C PHE A 69 -2.45 8.57 0.09
N LEU A 70 -1.97 7.48 -0.52
CA LEU A 70 -0.95 7.53 -1.56
C LEU A 70 -1.43 8.33 -2.78
N LYS A 71 -2.69 8.14 -3.17
CA LYS A 71 -3.35 8.95 -4.20
C LYS A 71 -3.36 10.44 -3.83
N LEU A 72 -3.78 10.78 -2.62
CA LEU A 72 -3.75 12.15 -2.11
C LEU A 72 -2.34 12.76 -2.22
N LEU A 73 -1.31 12.04 -1.78
CA LEU A 73 0.07 12.53 -1.87
C LEU A 73 0.50 12.80 -3.32
N SER A 74 0.14 11.92 -4.25
CA SER A 74 0.41 12.11 -5.68
C SER A 74 -0.30 13.35 -6.22
N GLU A 75 -1.60 13.48 -5.95
CA GLU A 75 -2.41 14.61 -6.43
C GLU A 75 -1.92 15.94 -5.86
N LEU A 76 -1.62 16.01 -4.56
CA LEU A 76 -1.05 17.20 -3.91
C LEU A 76 0.32 17.58 -4.48
N SER A 77 1.16 16.58 -4.79
CA SER A 77 2.47 16.83 -5.40
C SER A 77 2.37 17.38 -6.83
N SER A 78 1.27 17.07 -7.53
CA SER A 78 0.98 17.56 -8.88
C SER A 78 0.07 18.79 -8.94
N SER A 79 -0.51 19.20 -7.81
CA SER A 79 -1.48 20.29 -7.75
C SER A 79 -0.81 21.63 -8.05
N SER A 80 -1.43 22.40 -8.94
CA SER A 80 -0.90 23.71 -9.38
C SER A 80 -1.47 24.89 -8.61
N ASN A 81 -2.55 24.67 -7.86
CA ASN A 81 -3.27 25.70 -7.12
C ASN A 81 -3.94 25.13 -5.85
N LEU A 82 -4.44 26.02 -5.01
CA LEU A 82 -5.08 25.67 -3.73
C LEU A 82 -6.42 24.96 -3.90
N GLU A 83 -7.18 25.25 -4.96
CA GLU A 83 -8.51 24.67 -5.20
C GLU A 83 -8.40 23.17 -5.50
N ASP A 84 -7.48 22.78 -6.38
CA ASP A 84 -7.17 21.39 -6.69
C ASP A 84 -6.73 20.63 -5.44
N ALA A 85 -5.81 21.23 -4.66
CA ALA A 85 -5.33 20.63 -3.41
C ALA A 85 -6.47 20.43 -2.39
N GLN A 86 -7.39 21.40 -2.28
CA GLN A 86 -8.58 21.27 -1.42
C GLN A 86 -9.55 20.21 -1.92
N ALA A 87 -9.73 20.07 -3.24
CA ALA A 87 -10.57 19.05 -3.84
C ALA A 87 -10.03 17.64 -3.53
N SER A 88 -8.72 17.42 -3.73
CA SER A 88 -8.04 16.17 -3.37
C SER A 88 -8.16 15.84 -1.88
N TRP A 89 -7.95 16.83 -1.00
CA TRP A 89 -8.14 16.65 0.44
C TRP A 89 -9.57 16.23 0.78
N LYS A 90 -10.58 16.93 0.24
CA LYS A 90 -12.00 16.59 0.47
C LYS A 90 -12.34 15.18 -0.03
N ALA A 91 -11.77 14.76 -1.15
CA ALA A 91 -11.97 13.40 -1.67
C ALA A 91 -11.39 12.34 -0.73
N PHE A 92 -10.18 12.56 -0.21
CA PHE A 92 -9.56 11.67 0.77
C PHE A 92 -10.38 11.57 2.07
N VAL A 93 -10.83 12.70 2.62
CA VAL A 93 -11.66 12.72 3.85
C VAL A 93 -12.96 11.95 3.63
N LYS A 94 -13.66 12.20 2.51
CA LYS A 94 -14.90 11.48 2.16
C LYS A 94 -14.69 9.97 2.08
N GLU A 95 -13.57 9.53 1.50
CA GLU A 95 -13.23 8.11 1.44
C GLU A 95 -12.94 7.54 2.83
N GLY A 96 -12.24 8.28 3.69
CA GLY A 96 -12.04 7.91 5.09
C GLY A 96 -13.36 7.73 5.85
N GLU A 97 -14.29 8.65 5.71
CA GLU A 97 -15.64 8.56 6.32
C GLU A 97 -16.43 7.36 5.79
N ARG A 98 -16.33 7.08 4.48
CA ARG A 98 -16.94 5.90 3.86
C ARG A 98 -16.38 4.60 4.44
N LEU A 99 -15.07 4.51 4.65
CA LEU A 99 -14.44 3.33 5.23
C LEU A 99 -14.86 3.15 6.70
N LEU A 100 -14.85 4.21 7.50
CA LEU A 100 -15.28 4.17 8.90
C LEU A 100 -16.74 3.75 9.06
N SER A 101 -17.63 4.21 8.18
CA SER A 101 -19.04 3.80 8.20
C SER A 101 -19.23 2.33 7.80
N ALA A 102 -18.43 1.81 6.88
CA ALA A 102 -18.47 0.39 6.50
C ALA A 102 -18.01 -0.56 7.64
N THR A 103 -17.06 -0.12 8.48
CA THR A 103 -16.57 -0.89 9.64
C THR A 103 -17.66 -1.11 10.69
N LYS A 104 -18.60 -0.16 10.86
CA LYS A 104 -19.70 -0.25 11.85
C LYS A 104 -20.75 -1.33 11.54
N HIS A 105 -20.73 -1.92 10.34
CA HIS A 105 -21.68 -2.96 9.94
C HIS A 105 -21.14 -4.40 10.08
N HIS A 106 -19.88 -4.57 10.51
CA HIS A 106 -19.23 -5.88 10.66
C HIS A 106 -18.87 -6.21 12.13
N SER A 107 -19.37 -5.41 13.08
CA SER A 107 -19.25 -5.58 14.53
C SER A 107 -20.62 -5.77 15.15
#